data_AF-A0A1W1BJC4-F1
#
_entry.id   AF-A0A1W1BJC4-F1
#
_cell.length_a   1.000
_cell.length_b   1.000
_cell.length_c   1.000
_cell.angle_alpha   90.00
_cell.angle_beta   90.00
_cell.angle_gamma   90.00
#
_symmetry.space_group_name_H-M   'P 1'
#
loop_
_entity.id
_entity.type
_entity.pdbx_description
1 polymer ?
#
loop_
_entity_poly.entity_id
_entity_poly.type
_entity_poly.pdbx_seq_one_letter_code
_entity_poly.pdbx_strand_id
1 'polypeptide(L)'
;MSTFQFLLFLISAVVFYLFFKQLFSSSYPKRGVDFEAKNENEQIGGVTEMQKTFSTPAIQLSRVQQLNTMADESLEKGDYVEADKALSSALILEPDNQEILLKYGFVLMNLERLSEAKEIYNKVIELNPSEDVAHVLLANILHKLGNDEEAIKHHLIAIDLNKKSAPHCYNFANTLYDIGRKDEALKFYKRAFELDNSLEEAQKMIKELSN
;
A
#
# COMPACT_ATOMS: atom_id res chain seq x y z
N MET A 1 -23.03 -54.23 51.10
CA MET A 1 -22.64 -52.80 51.13
C MET A 1 -22.00 -52.50 52.47
N SER A 2 -20.88 -51.77 52.48
CA SER A 2 -20.28 -51.30 53.74
C SER A 2 -21.22 -50.28 54.42
N THR A 3 -21.21 -50.20 55.75
CA THR A 3 -21.99 -49.22 56.53
C THR A 3 -21.71 -47.78 56.06
N PHE A 4 -20.49 -47.50 55.63
CA PHE A 4 -20.09 -46.21 55.07
C PHE A 4 -20.75 -45.91 53.72
N GLN A 5 -20.85 -46.90 52.82
CA GLN A 5 -21.54 -46.74 51.53
C GLN A 5 -23.04 -46.50 51.72
N PHE A 6 -23.64 -47.17 52.71
CA PHE A 6 -25.05 -46.98 53.03
C PHE A 6 -25.32 -45.56 53.58
N LEU A 7 -24.45 -45.05 54.47
CA LEU A 7 -24.52 -43.67 54.96
C LEU A 7 -24.44 -42.65 53.82
N LEU A 8 -23.50 -42.84 52.89
CA LEU A 8 -23.26 -41.92 51.79
C LEU A 8 -24.44 -41.90 50.79
N PHE A 9 -25.06 -43.06 50.55
CA PHE A 9 -26.29 -43.17 49.77
C PHE A 9 -27.47 -42.46 50.45
N LEU A 10 -27.58 -42.56 51.78
CA LEU A 10 -28.65 -41.92 52.52
C LEU A 10 -28.51 -40.38 52.49
N ILE A 11 -27.27 -39.87 52.62
CA ILE A 11 -26.98 -38.44 52.49
C ILE A 11 -27.30 -37.95 51.07
N SER A 12 -26.89 -38.68 50.04
CA SER A 12 -27.16 -38.28 48.65
C SER A 12 -28.66 -38.26 48.36
N ALA A 13 -29.41 -39.25 48.85
CA ALA A 13 -30.86 -39.31 48.70
C ALA A 13 -31.56 -38.13 49.40
N VAL A 14 -31.09 -37.71 50.57
CA VAL A 14 -31.64 -36.54 51.28
C VAL A 14 -31.36 -35.24 50.54
N VAL A 15 -30.12 -35.03 50.06
CA VAL A 15 -29.77 -33.84 49.27
C VAL A 15 -30.59 -33.79 47.98
N PHE A 16 -30.74 -34.92 47.31
CA PHE A 16 -31.54 -35.02 46.09
C PHE A 16 -33.03 -34.74 46.36
N TYR A 17 -33.57 -35.28 47.45
CA TYR A 17 -34.94 -34.99 47.87
C TYR A 17 -35.16 -33.51 48.20
N LEU A 18 -34.24 -32.87 48.93
CA LEU A 18 -34.33 -31.45 49.24
C LEU A 18 -34.24 -30.58 47.98
N PHE A 19 -33.32 -30.90 47.07
CA PHE A 19 -33.20 -30.22 45.78
C PHE A 19 -34.47 -30.34 44.95
N PHE A 20 -35.02 -31.55 44.80
CA PHE A 20 -36.25 -31.76 44.04
C PHE A 20 -37.49 -31.18 44.72
N LYS A 21 -37.56 -31.22 46.05
CA LYS A 21 -38.64 -30.55 46.80
C LYS A 21 -38.62 -29.04 46.57
N GLN A 22 -37.44 -28.43 46.51
CA GLN A 22 -37.30 -27.01 46.15
C GLN A 22 -37.51 -26.77 44.65
N LEU A 23 -37.13 -27.73 43.80
CA LEU A 23 -37.32 -27.65 42.35
C LEU A 23 -38.81 -27.81 41.92
N PHE A 24 -39.66 -28.33 42.80
CA PHE A 24 -41.08 -28.48 42.53
C PHE A 24 -41.96 -27.72 43.52
N SER A 25 -41.36 -27.00 44.48
CA SER A 25 -42.10 -26.01 45.23
C SER A 25 -42.37 -24.82 44.32
N SER A 26 -43.62 -24.41 44.22
CA SER A 26 -44.06 -23.21 43.49
C SER A 26 -43.57 -21.89 44.12
N SER A 27 -42.53 -21.95 44.96
CA SER A 27 -41.91 -20.86 45.70
C SER A 27 -40.65 -20.34 45.00
N TYR A 28 -40.75 -20.10 43.70
CA TYR A 28 -39.73 -19.37 42.96
C TYR A 28 -40.16 -17.93 42.80
N PRO A 29 -39.24 -16.96 42.84
CA PRO A 29 -39.52 -15.67 42.24
C PRO A 29 -39.84 -15.92 40.76
N LYS A 30 -41.08 -15.62 40.33
CA LYS A 30 -41.46 -15.76 38.93
C LYS A 30 -40.50 -14.89 38.10
N ARG A 31 -40.01 -15.41 36.98
CA ARG A 31 -39.20 -14.60 36.06
C ARG A 31 -40.12 -13.50 35.51
N GLY A 32 -39.81 -12.24 35.82
CA GLY A 32 -40.65 -11.08 35.47
C GLY A 32 -41.64 -10.61 36.55
N VAL A 33 -41.50 -11.04 37.83
CA VAL A 33 -41.94 -10.14 38.92
C VAL A 33 -40.80 -9.17 39.19
N ASP A 34 -40.93 -7.99 38.61
CA ASP A 34 -40.10 -6.86 38.96
C ASP A 34 -40.22 -6.65 40.48
N PHE A 35 -39.09 -6.39 41.14
CA PHE A 35 -39.15 -5.82 42.48
C PHE A 35 -39.83 -4.46 42.33
N GLU A 36 -41.09 -4.34 42.71
CA GLU A 36 -41.75 -3.04 42.82
C GLU A 36 -40.89 -2.18 43.76
N ALA A 37 -40.32 -1.11 43.22
CA ALA A 37 -39.57 -0.15 44.01
C ALA A 37 -40.52 0.41 45.09
N LYS A 38 -40.18 0.19 46.36
CA LYS A 38 -41.03 0.60 47.48
C LYS A 38 -41.11 2.11 47.66
N ASN A 39 -40.28 2.88 46.96
CA ASN A 39 -40.22 4.34 47.04
C ASN A 39 -40.12 4.92 45.63
N GLU A 40 -40.87 6.00 45.37
CA GLU A 40 -40.96 6.68 44.06
C GLU A 40 -39.61 7.25 43.56
N ASN A 41 -38.56 7.29 44.39
CA ASN A 41 -37.29 7.97 44.11
C ASN A 41 -36.03 7.13 44.42
N GLU A 42 -36.07 5.80 44.32
CA GLU A 42 -34.81 5.04 44.20
C GLU A 42 -34.29 5.17 42.76
N GLN A 43 -33.55 6.25 42.52
CA GLN A 43 -32.76 6.49 41.33
C GLN A 43 -31.59 5.51 41.29
N ILE A 44 -31.86 4.24 40.95
CA ILE A 44 -30.82 3.24 40.70
C ILE A 44 -30.25 3.48 39.30
N GLY A 45 -29.40 4.50 39.17
CA GLY A 45 -28.82 4.85 37.88
C GLY A 45 -28.24 6.26 37.79
N GLY A 46 -27.69 6.78 38.89
CA GLY A 46 -26.89 8.01 38.86
C GLY A 46 -25.48 7.74 38.34
N VAL A 47 -25.34 7.46 37.04
CA VAL A 47 -24.07 7.64 36.33
C VAL A 47 -24.38 8.52 35.11
N THR A 48 -24.13 9.81 35.32
CA THR A 48 -23.63 10.84 34.38
C THR A 48 -23.69 10.49 32.90
N GLU A 49 -24.25 11.40 32.08
CA GLU A 49 -24.13 11.44 30.62
C GLU A 49 -22.93 10.60 30.15
N MET A 50 -23.19 9.40 29.60
CA MET A 50 -22.14 8.67 28.93
C MET A 50 -21.66 9.60 27.82
N GLN A 51 -20.50 10.23 28.02
CA GLN A 51 -19.74 10.77 26.91
C GLN A 51 -19.45 9.56 26.02
N LYS A 52 -20.34 9.33 25.07
CA LYS A 52 -20.15 8.42 23.95
C LYS A 52 -19.13 9.08 23.03
N THR A 53 -17.94 9.36 23.54
CA THR A 53 -16.74 9.35 22.72
C THR A 53 -16.53 7.90 22.37
N PHE A 54 -17.36 7.38 21.46
CA PHE A 54 -16.97 6.21 20.72
C PHE A 54 -15.60 6.55 20.16
N SER A 55 -14.58 5.77 20.53
CA SER A 55 -13.33 5.79 19.79
C SER A 55 -13.75 5.64 18.33
N THR A 56 -13.60 6.70 17.53
CA THR A 56 -13.80 6.57 16.09
C THR A 56 -12.85 5.43 15.70
N PRO A 57 -13.35 4.32 15.15
CA PRO A 57 -12.47 3.24 14.76
C PRO A 57 -11.36 3.85 13.93
N ALA A 58 -10.10 3.53 14.27
CA ALA A 58 -8.94 4.03 13.54
C ALA A 58 -9.25 3.90 12.05
N ILE A 59 -9.06 4.98 11.29
CA ILE A 59 -9.38 5.03 9.85
C ILE A 59 -8.77 3.77 9.23
N GLN A 60 -9.62 2.82 8.84
CA GLN A 60 -9.15 1.58 8.27
C GLN A 60 -8.73 1.89 6.84
N LEU A 61 -7.43 1.79 6.57
CA LEU A 61 -6.90 1.91 5.21
C LEU A 61 -7.64 0.95 4.30
N SER A 62 -7.98 1.40 3.09
CA SER A 62 -8.54 0.52 2.06
C SER A 62 -7.57 -0.63 1.78
N ARG A 63 -8.06 -1.75 1.23
CA ARG A 63 -7.18 -2.88 0.90
C ARG A 63 -6.07 -2.44 -0.07
N VAL A 64 -6.39 -1.59 -1.03
CA VAL A 64 -5.43 -1.01 -1.97
C VAL A 64 -4.39 -0.15 -1.26
N GLN A 65 -4.82 0.71 -0.33
CA GLN A 65 -3.90 1.53 0.47
C GLN A 65 -2.96 0.66 1.31
N GLN A 66 -3.48 -0.40 1.95
CA GLN A 66 -2.65 -1.35 2.70
C GLN A 66 -1.60 -2.02 1.80
N LEU A 67 -2.00 -2.46 0.60
CA LEU A 67 -1.10 -3.08 -0.37
C LEU A 67 -0.04 -2.08 -0.88
N ASN A 68 -0.42 -0.82 -1.13
CA ASN A 68 0.51 0.23 -1.52
C ASN A 68 1.54 0.50 -0.39
N THR A 69 1.09 0.57 0.87
CA THR A 69 1.99 0.71 2.02
C THR A 69 2.94 -0.48 2.16
N MET A 70 2.45 -1.72 1.98
CA MET A 70 3.31 -2.90 1.98
C MET A 70 4.35 -2.86 0.86
N ALA A 71 3.96 -2.38 -0.32
CA ALA A 71 4.89 -2.21 -1.44
C ALA A 71 5.96 -1.15 -1.12
N ASP A 72 5.56 -0.01 -0.55
CA ASP A 72 6.48 1.06 -0.17
C ASP A 72 7.49 0.57 0.89
N GLU A 73 7.04 -0.15 1.92
CA GLU A 73 7.93 -0.75 2.92
C GLU A 73 8.90 -1.79 2.32
N SER A 74 8.44 -2.58 1.35
CA SER A 74 9.29 -3.55 0.65
C SER A 74 10.30 -2.85 -0.27
N LEU A 75 9.91 -1.76 -0.93
CA LEU A 75 10.80 -0.93 -1.75
C LEU A 75 11.91 -0.29 -0.90
N GLU A 76 11.59 0.22 0.29
CA GLU A 76 12.59 0.76 1.23
C GLU A 76 13.61 -0.30 1.66
N LYS A 77 13.20 -1.56 1.76
CA LYS A 77 14.07 -2.71 2.08
C LYS A 77 14.82 -3.24 0.86
N GLY A 78 14.50 -2.78 -0.34
CA GLY A 78 15.02 -3.32 -1.61
C GLY A 78 14.46 -4.70 -1.98
N ASP A 79 13.37 -5.15 -1.35
CA ASP A 79 12.69 -6.41 -1.68
C ASP A 79 11.68 -6.19 -2.82
N TYR A 80 12.21 -6.18 -4.05
CA TYR A 80 11.40 -6.00 -5.25
C TYR A 80 10.43 -7.16 -5.52
N VAL A 81 10.71 -8.36 -5.00
CA VAL A 81 9.84 -9.54 -5.20
C VAL A 81 8.57 -9.39 -4.37
N GLU A 82 8.69 -8.95 -3.13
CA GLU A 82 7.51 -8.70 -2.30
C GLU A 82 6.73 -7.46 -2.76
N ALA A 83 7.42 -6.42 -3.21
CA ALA A 83 6.79 -5.25 -3.82
C ALA A 83 5.98 -5.64 -5.08
N ASP A 84 6.49 -6.54 -5.93
CA ASP A 84 5.78 -7.04 -7.12
C ASP A 84 4.46 -7.73 -6.74
N LYS A 85 4.46 -8.59 -5.72
CA LYS A 85 3.24 -9.26 -5.24
C LYS A 85 2.21 -8.26 -4.70
N ALA A 86 2.66 -7.29 -3.91
CA ALA A 86 1.78 -6.30 -3.30
C ALA A 86 1.14 -5.39 -4.36
N LEU A 87 1.94 -4.86 -5.29
CA LEU A 87 1.48 -3.97 -6.36
C LEU A 87 0.62 -4.69 -7.40
N SER A 88 1.00 -5.90 -7.82
CA SER A 88 0.16 -6.70 -8.73
C SER A 88 -1.19 -7.02 -8.11
N SER A 89 -1.23 -7.35 -6.81
CA SER A 89 -2.49 -7.53 -6.07
C SER A 89 -3.31 -6.24 -5.99
N ALA A 90 -2.66 -5.09 -5.85
CA ALA A 90 -3.33 -3.79 -5.81
C ALA A 90 -3.94 -3.44 -7.17
N LEU A 91 -3.24 -3.72 -8.27
CA LEU A 91 -3.71 -3.48 -9.64
C LEU A 91 -4.84 -4.43 -10.06
N ILE A 92 -5.01 -5.59 -9.42
CA ILE A 92 -6.21 -6.42 -9.61
C ILE A 92 -7.47 -5.69 -9.10
N LEU A 93 -7.33 -4.90 -8.02
CA LEU A 93 -8.44 -4.16 -7.41
C LEU A 93 -8.67 -2.82 -8.10
N GLU A 94 -7.60 -2.10 -8.44
CA GLU A 94 -7.64 -0.82 -9.12
C GLU A 94 -6.68 -0.82 -10.33
N PRO A 95 -7.12 -1.36 -11.48
CA PRO A 95 -6.25 -1.58 -12.63
C PRO A 95 -5.72 -0.29 -13.26
N ASP A 96 -6.44 0.82 -13.10
CA ASP A 96 -6.13 2.10 -13.75
C ASP A 96 -5.58 3.13 -12.75
N ASN A 97 -5.15 2.68 -11.56
CA ASN A 97 -4.51 3.56 -10.59
C ASN A 97 -3.10 3.95 -11.06
N GLN A 98 -2.97 5.19 -11.55
CA GLN A 98 -1.74 5.69 -12.16
C GLN A 98 -0.53 5.67 -11.21
N GLU A 99 -0.72 5.99 -9.92
CA GLU A 99 0.37 5.98 -8.93
C GLU A 99 0.93 4.56 -8.76
N ILE A 100 0.05 3.57 -8.63
CA ILE A 100 0.42 2.17 -8.45
C ILE A 100 1.07 1.63 -9.74
N LEU A 101 0.55 1.99 -10.92
CA LEU A 101 1.15 1.62 -12.20
C LEU A 101 2.58 2.15 -12.34
N LEU A 102 2.84 3.42 -11.97
CA LEU A 102 4.19 3.99 -11.99
C LEU A 102 5.14 3.23 -11.05
N LYS A 103 4.73 2.97 -9.81
CA LYS A 103 5.53 2.18 -8.86
C LYS A 103 5.77 0.76 -9.36
N TYR A 104 4.75 0.15 -9.97
CA TYR A 104 4.84 -1.22 -10.48
C TYR A 104 5.80 -1.33 -11.66
N GLY A 105 5.75 -0.38 -12.59
CA GLY A 105 6.71 -0.27 -13.68
C GLY A 105 8.15 -0.18 -13.16
N PHE A 106 8.39 0.61 -12.10
CA PHE A 106 9.71 0.72 -11.46
C PHE A 106 10.17 -0.61 -10.85
N VAL A 107 9.28 -1.31 -10.14
CA VAL A 107 9.59 -2.64 -9.58
C VAL A 107 9.96 -3.64 -10.69
N LEU A 108 9.19 -3.68 -11.78
CA LEU A 108 9.45 -4.57 -12.91
C LEU A 108 10.80 -4.29 -13.58
N MET A 109 11.20 -3.01 -13.68
CA MET A 109 12.54 -2.65 -14.19
C MET A 109 13.67 -3.19 -13.31
N ASN A 110 13.52 -3.10 -11.98
CA ASN A 110 14.51 -3.61 -11.03
C ASN A 110 14.57 -5.14 -11.00
N LEU A 111 13.48 -5.81 -11.38
CA LEU A 111 13.41 -7.26 -11.58
C LEU A 111 13.86 -7.72 -12.98
N GLU A 112 14.39 -6.81 -13.82
CA GLU A 112 14.78 -7.05 -15.21
C GLU A 112 13.64 -7.55 -16.12
N ARG A 113 12.38 -7.39 -15.71
CA ARG A 113 11.17 -7.74 -16.47
C ARG A 113 10.79 -6.60 -17.42
N LEU A 114 11.71 -6.24 -18.30
CA LEU A 114 11.64 -5.03 -19.13
C LEU A 114 10.42 -5.01 -20.07
N SER A 115 10.05 -6.15 -20.66
CA SER A 115 8.88 -6.24 -21.54
C SER A 115 7.58 -5.95 -20.79
N GLU A 116 7.45 -6.41 -19.55
CA GLU A 116 6.26 -6.15 -18.74
C GLU A 116 6.23 -4.70 -18.25
N ALA A 117 7.38 -4.16 -17.85
CA ALA A 117 7.50 -2.75 -17.50
C ALA A 117 7.09 -1.83 -18.66
N LYS A 118 7.47 -2.18 -19.89
CA LYS A 118 7.08 -1.45 -21.11
C LYS A 118 5.55 -1.36 -21.24
N GLU A 119 4.85 -2.48 -21.08
CA GLU A 119 3.37 -2.51 -21.16
C GLU A 119 2.74 -1.67 -20.05
N ILE A 120 3.29 -1.69 -18.84
CA ILE A 120 2.81 -0.86 -17.72
C ILE A 120 2.99 0.64 -18.03
N TYR A 121 4.15 1.09 -18.51
CA TYR A 121 4.34 2.50 -18.84
C TYR A 121 3.54 2.94 -20.08
N ASN A 122 3.34 2.06 -21.06
CA ASN A 122 2.39 2.32 -22.15
C ASN A 122 0.98 2.58 -21.59
N LYS A 123 0.52 1.74 -20.65
CA LYS A 123 -0.78 1.94 -19.99
C LYS A 123 -0.84 3.27 -19.23
N VAL A 124 0.22 3.67 -18.53
CA VAL A 124 0.27 4.98 -17.87
C VAL A 124 0.12 6.12 -18.88
N ILE A 125 0.80 6.04 -20.02
CA ILE A 125 0.73 7.04 -21.10
C ILE A 125 -0.66 7.06 -21.76
N GLU A 126 -1.31 5.90 -21.92
CA GLU A 126 -2.69 5.81 -22.41
C GLU A 126 -3.68 6.51 -21.47
N LEU A 127 -3.51 6.34 -20.15
CA LEU A 127 -4.34 6.99 -19.14
C LEU A 127 -4.04 8.50 -19.02
N ASN A 128 -2.77 8.87 -19.10
CA ASN A 128 -2.30 10.25 -19.01
C ASN A 128 -1.15 10.51 -20.01
N PRO A 129 -1.47 10.99 -21.22
CA PRO A 129 -0.45 11.30 -22.23
C PRO A 129 0.48 12.46 -21.86
N SER A 130 0.18 13.21 -20.80
CA SER A 130 0.99 14.34 -20.33
C SER A 130 1.94 13.96 -19.20
N GLU A 131 2.00 12.69 -18.81
CA GLU A 131 2.92 12.18 -17.79
C GLU A 131 4.34 12.07 -18.35
N ASP A 132 5.13 13.14 -18.17
CA ASP A 132 6.50 13.26 -18.67
C ASP A 132 7.43 12.18 -18.11
N VAL A 133 7.27 11.80 -16.84
CA VAL A 133 8.07 10.76 -16.19
C VAL A 133 7.87 9.39 -16.86
N ALA A 134 6.63 9.05 -17.25
CA ALA A 134 6.34 7.78 -17.92
C ALA A 134 7.02 7.69 -19.29
N HIS A 135 7.07 8.80 -20.05
CA HIS A 135 7.81 8.86 -21.30
C HIS A 135 9.31 8.63 -21.12
N VAL A 136 9.93 9.20 -20.07
CA VAL A 136 11.37 8.96 -19.79
C VAL A 136 11.63 7.51 -19.40
N LEU A 137 10.80 6.93 -18.54
CA LEU A 137 10.99 5.54 -18.08
C LEU A 137 10.78 4.55 -19.23
N LEU A 138 9.78 4.79 -20.08
CA LEU A 138 9.58 4.01 -21.29
C LEU A 138 10.76 4.13 -22.26
N ALA A 139 11.31 5.34 -22.45
CA ALA A 139 12.49 5.54 -23.29
C ALA A 139 13.71 4.76 -22.78
N ASN A 140 13.96 4.80 -21.47
CA ASN A 140 15.04 4.03 -20.84
C ASN A 140 14.86 2.51 -21.03
N ILE A 141 13.63 2.02 -20.94
CA ILE A 141 13.30 0.61 -21.20
C ILE A 141 13.53 0.25 -22.67
N LEU A 142 13.05 1.09 -23.59
CA LEU A 142 13.21 0.89 -25.03
C LEU A 142 14.69 0.83 -25.41
N HIS A 143 15.51 1.71 -24.85
CA HIS A 143 16.96 1.68 -25.03
C HIS A 143 17.58 0.37 -24.52
N LYS A 144 17.22 -0.08 -23.30
CA LYS A 144 17.69 -1.37 -22.77
C LYS A 144 17.25 -2.58 -23.61
N LEU A 145 16.13 -2.46 -24.32
CA LEU A 145 15.62 -3.46 -25.27
C LEU A 145 16.24 -3.32 -26.68
N GLY A 146 17.11 -2.33 -26.92
CA GLY A 146 17.76 -2.08 -28.21
C GLY A 146 16.90 -1.33 -29.23
N ASN A 147 15.77 -0.73 -28.80
CA ASN A 147 14.91 0.09 -29.67
C ASN A 147 15.20 1.59 -29.48
N ASP A 148 16.39 2.00 -29.93
CA ASP A 148 16.93 3.34 -29.67
C ASP A 148 16.17 4.46 -30.38
N GLU A 149 15.66 4.20 -31.59
CA GLU A 149 14.90 5.21 -32.36
C GLU A 149 13.61 5.61 -31.64
N GLU A 150 12.91 4.63 -31.08
CA GLU A 150 11.68 4.89 -30.32
C GLU A 150 12.01 5.52 -28.96
N ALA A 151 13.09 5.09 -28.31
CA ALA A 151 13.57 5.71 -27.08
C ALA A 151 13.83 7.22 -27.27
N ILE A 152 14.50 7.60 -28.35
CA ILE A 152 14.75 9.01 -28.70
C ILE A 152 13.44 9.79 -28.82
N LYS A 153 12.41 9.25 -29.49
CA LYS A 153 11.11 9.92 -29.62
C LYS A 153 10.46 10.17 -28.27
N HIS A 154 10.43 9.17 -27.40
CA HIS A 154 9.84 9.32 -26.06
C HIS A 154 10.62 10.31 -25.18
N HIS A 155 11.95 10.34 -25.25
CA HIS A 155 12.75 11.38 -24.59
C HIS A 155 12.40 12.79 -25.07
N LEU A 156 12.26 12.99 -26.38
CA LEU A 156 11.89 14.29 -26.94
C LEU A 156 10.49 14.72 -26.49
N ILE A 157 9.53 13.80 -26.42
CA ILE A 157 8.19 14.07 -25.88
C ILE A 157 8.28 14.50 -24.41
N ALA A 158 9.00 13.77 -23.56
CA ALA A 158 9.16 14.12 -22.15
C ALA A 158 9.78 15.52 -21.95
N ILE A 159 10.79 15.87 -22.77
CA ILE A 159 11.42 17.19 -22.73
C ILE A 159 10.47 18.29 -23.22
N ASP A 160 9.59 18.01 -24.19
CA ASP A 160 8.60 19.00 -24.64
C ASP A 160 7.50 19.23 -23.59
N LEU A 161 7.03 18.15 -22.94
CA LEU A 161 6.08 18.21 -21.82
C LEU A 161 6.67 19.00 -20.64
N ASN A 162 7.95 18.81 -20.32
CA ASN A 162 8.63 19.50 -19.23
C ASN A 162 10.02 20.03 -19.61
N LYS A 163 10.04 21.22 -20.21
CA LYS A 163 11.25 21.88 -20.74
C LYS A 163 12.28 22.28 -19.70
N LYS A 164 11.89 22.32 -18.42
CA LYS A 164 12.73 22.76 -17.29
C LYS A 164 13.27 21.60 -16.46
N SER A 165 12.97 20.35 -16.82
CA SER A 165 13.51 19.18 -16.14
C SER A 165 14.96 18.92 -16.55
N ALA A 166 15.89 19.23 -15.66
CA ALA A 166 17.29 18.83 -15.81
C ALA A 166 17.46 17.30 -15.88
N PRO A 167 16.77 16.48 -15.05
CA PRO A 167 16.82 15.03 -15.15
C PRO A 167 16.41 14.48 -16.52
N HIS A 168 15.41 15.08 -17.19
CA HIS A 168 14.99 14.61 -18.52
C HIS A 168 16.06 14.84 -19.58
N CYS A 169 16.70 16.01 -19.55
CA CYS A 169 17.82 16.32 -20.43
C CYS A 169 19.02 15.40 -20.15
N TYR A 170 19.31 15.13 -18.87
CA TYR A 170 20.40 14.25 -18.47
C TYR A 170 20.17 12.79 -18.90
N ASN A 171 18.98 12.23 -18.66
CA ASN A 171 18.64 10.87 -19.09
C ASN A 171 18.72 10.72 -20.62
N PHE A 172 18.20 11.70 -21.37
CA PHE A 172 18.32 11.67 -22.82
C PHE A 172 19.77 11.76 -23.30
N ALA A 173 20.59 12.58 -22.64
CA ALA A 173 22.02 12.68 -22.93
C ALA A 173 22.75 11.35 -22.69
N ASN A 174 22.42 10.61 -21.62
CA ASN A 174 22.98 9.27 -21.37
C ASN A 174 22.61 8.30 -22.50
N THR A 175 21.34 8.23 -22.90
CA THR A 175 20.92 7.38 -24.02
C THR A 175 21.64 7.75 -25.32
N LEU A 176 21.79 9.05 -25.62
CA LEU A 176 22.55 9.52 -26.78
C LEU A 176 24.04 9.15 -26.71
N TYR A 177 24.63 9.20 -25.52
CA TYR A 177 26.02 8.80 -25.29
C TYR A 177 26.21 7.31 -25.54
N ASP A 178 25.32 6.48 -24.99
CA ASP A 178 25.37 5.01 -25.08
C ASP A 178 25.25 4.53 -26.55
N ILE A 179 24.45 5.21 -27.37
CA ILE A 179 24.32 4.91 -28.81
C ILE A 179 25.40 5.58 -29.68
N GLY A 180 26.37 6.28 -29.08
CA GLY A 180 27.51 6.88 -29.77
C GLY A 180 27.28 8.27 -30.38
N ARG A 181 26.11 8.89 -30.17
CA ARG A 181 25.79 10.26 -30.63
C ARG A 181 26.35 11.32 -29.67
N LYS A 182 27.66 11.30 -29.49
CA LYS A 182 28.39 12.08 -28.48
C LYS A 182 28.20 13.60 -28.61
N ASP A 183 28.16 14.14 -29.83
CA ASP A 183 27.96 15.57 -30.06
C ASP A 183 26.58 16.06 -29.59
N GLU A 184 25.57 15.21 -29.72
CA GLU A 184 24.22 15.53 -29.27
C GLU A 184 24.07 15.30 -27.76
N ALA A 185 24.67 14.23 -27.24
CA ALA A 185 24.77 14.00 -25.81
C ALA A 185 25.39 15.23 -25.10
N LEU A 186 26.50 15.77 -25.63
CA LEU A 186 27.14 16.97 -25.09
C LEU A 186 26.20 18.18 -25.03
N LYS A 187 25.35 18.40 -26.05
CA LYS A 187 24.37 19.49 -26.06
C LYS A 187 23.35 19.31 -24.93
N PHE A 188 22.83 18.11 -24.74
CA PHE A 188 21.83 17.83 -23.71
C PHE A 188 22.43 17.78 -22.30
N TYR A 189 23.67 17.32 -22.12
CA TYR A 189 24.38 17.47 -20.85
C TYR A 189 24.59 18.92 -20.47
N LYS A 190 25.02 19.78 -21.41
CA LYS A 190 25.13 21.23 -21.18
C LYS A 190 23.79 21.83 -20.77
N ARG A 191 22.71 21.50 -21.48
CA ARG A 191 21.36 21.97 -21.13
C ARG A 191 20.91 21.48 -19.75
N ALA A 192 21.18 20.23 -19.39
CA ALA A 192 20.89 19.70 -18.06
C ALA A 192 21.62 20.51 -16.98
N PHE A 193 22.92 20.78 -17.19
CA PHE A 193 23.74 21.58 -16.28
C PHE A 193 23.33 23.06 -16.19
N GLU A 194 22.83 23.64 -17.29
CA GLU A 194 22.26 24.99 -17.29
C GLU A 194 20.95 25.09 -16.49
N LEU A 195 20.15 24.02 -16.50
CA LEU A 195 18.90 23.93 -15.72
C LEU A 195 19.17 23.65 -14.24
N ASP A 196 20.16 22.80 -13.95
CA ASP A 196 20.61 22.47 -12.60
C ASP A 196 22.14 22.33 -12.56
N ASN A 197 22.78 23.34 -11.98
CA ASN A 197 24.23 23.43 -11.87
C ASN A 197 24.82 22.56 -10.75
N SER A 198 23.98 21.86 -9.97
CA SER A 198 24.42 20.93 -8.94
C SER A 198 24.68 19.51 -9.47
N LEU A 199 24.31 19.24 -10.73
CA LEU A 199 24.56 17.96 -11.41
C LEU A 199 26.05 17.77 -11.73
N GLU A 200 26.81 17.25 -10.76
CA GLU A 200 28.24 16.96 -10.88
C GLU A 200 28.52 15.95 -11.99
N GLU A 201 27.66 14.95 -12.17
CA GLU A 201 27.78 13.93 -13.22
C GLU A 201 27.65 14.56 -14.61
N ALA A 202 26.68 15.46 -14.81
CA ALA A 202 26.54 16.19 -16.06
C ALA A 202 27.80 17.02 -16.35
N GLN A 203 28.35 17.70 -15.33
CA GLN A 203 29.58 18.47 -15.47
C GLN A 203 30.78 17.58 -15.87
N LYS A 204 30.88 16.39 -15.27
CA LYS A 204 31.92 15.41 -15.61
C LYS A 204 31.81 14.95 -17.06
N MET A 205 30.60 14.59 -17.51
CA MET A 205 30.37 14.18 -18.90
C MET A 205 30.65 15.30 -19.90
N ILE A 206 30.33 16.56 -19.57
CA ILE A 206 30.67 17.71 -20.41
C ILE A 206 32.19 17.83 -20.57
N LYS A 207 32.96 17.70 -19.48
CA LYS A 207 34.43 17.74 -19.53
C LYS A 207 35.00 16.58 -20.35
N GLU A 208 34.47 15.37 -20.16
CA GLU A 208 34.90 14.18 -20.91
C GLU A 208 34.68 14.34 -22.41
N LEU A 209 33.50 14.82 -22.81
CA LEU A 209 33.11 14.94 -24.22
C LEU A 209 33.65 16.19 -24.92
N SER A 210 34.23 17.14 -24.18
CA SER A 210 34.81 18.37 -24.74
C SER A 210 36.32 18.28 -24.98
N ASN A 211 36.96 17.18 -24.56
CA ASN A 211 38.39 16.90 -24.75
C ASN A 211 38.60 15.92 -25.91
#